data_AF-A0A951TNT8-F1
#
_entry.id   AF-A0A951TNT8-F1
#
_cell.length_a   1.000
_cell.length_b   1.000
_cell.length_c   1.000
_cell.angle_alpha   90.00
_cell.angle_beta   90.00
_cell.angle_gamma   90.00
#
_symmetry.space_group_name_H-M   'P 1'
#
loop_
_entity.id
_entity.type
_entity.pdbx_description
1 polymer ?
#
loop_
_entity_poly.entity_id
_entity_poly.type
_entity_poly.pdbx_seq_one_letter_code
_entity_poly.pdbx_strand_id
1 'polypeptide(L)'
;MKILLFLSLMSSVFTLNAQIAHDLEIFSENGEKFTLILNGRKMNETPVSNIQIVDTDKDYFNAVIEFEDASIPSIEKKFLQIAEPNSDVDKYPVSCVYKIINKKGKYSLRFASRSRKKIQETIIIYNNPEPVNGKIIISW
;
A
#
# COMPACT_ATOMS: atom_id res chain seq x y z
N MET A 1 -51.13 -15.13 -5.60
CA MET A 1 -50.08 -15.05 -4.56
C MET A 1 -48.82 -15.86 -4.88
N LYS A 2 -48.90 -17.06 -5.49
CA LYS A 2 -47.71 -17.87 -5.86
C LYS A 2 -46.77 -17.21 -6.90
N ILE A 3 -47.31 -16.44 -7.84
CA ILE A 3 -46.50 -15.76 -8.88
C ILE A 3 -45.69 -14.58 -8.31
N LEU A 4 -46.17 -13.93 -7.25
CA LEU A 4 -45.47 -12.82 -6.55
C LEU A 4 -44.29 -13.32 -5.73
N LEU A 5 -44.40 -14.53 -5.15
CA LEU A 5 -43.28 -15.21 -4.47
C LEU A 5 -42.18 -15.64 -5.44
N PHE A 6 -42.52 -15.95 -6.68
CA PHE A 6 -41.55 -16.36 -7.70
C PHE A 6 -40.76 -15.15 -8.26
N LEU A 7 -41.41 -13.98 -8.37
CA LEU A 7 -40.76 -12.75 -8.85
C LEU A 7 -39.82 -12.12 -7.80
N SER A 8 -40.11 -12.32 -6.51
CA SER A 8 -39.24 -11.89 -5.40
C SER A 8 -37.93 -12.66 -5.30
N LEU A 9 -37.80 -13.83 -5.94
CA LEU A 9 -36.63 -14.70 -5.83
C LEU A 9 -35.52 -14.35 -6.84
N MET A 10 -35.78 -13.45 -7.80
CA MET A 10 -34.87 -13.14 -8.91
C MET A 10 -34.09 -11.82 -8.74
N SER A 11 -34.25 -11.09 -7.63
CA SER A 11 -33.69 -9.72 -7.49
C SER A 11 -32.40 -9.59 -6.68
N SER A 12 -31.69 -10.68 -6.38
CA SER A 12 -30.49 -10.62 -5.52
C SER A 12 -29.23 -11.09 -6.24
N VAL A 13 -28.91 -10.53 -7.41
CA VAL A 13 -27.53 -10.62 -7.94
C VAL A 13 -26.71 -9.52 -7.29
N PHE A 14 -26.17 -9.82 -6.10
CA PHE A 14 -25.12 -9.00 -5.52
C PHE A 14 -23.86 -9.20 -6.38
N THR A 15 -23.52 -8.19 -7.18
CA THR A 15 -22.22 -8.16 -7.86
C THR A 15 -21.14 -7.85 -6.82
N LEU A 16 -20.43 -8.90 -6.37
CA LEU A 16 -19.21 -8.75 -5.61
C LEU A 16 -18.11 -8.23 -6.55
N ASN A 17 -17.97 -6.91 -6.64
CA ASN A 17 -16.80 -6.31 -7.27
C ASN A 17 -15.63 -6.46 -6.30
N ALA A 18 -14.70 -7.35 -6.61
CA ALA A 18 -13.43 -7.42 -5.89
C ALA A 18 -12.69 -6.08 -6.07
N GLN A 19 -12.48 -5.34 -4.99
CA GLN A 19 -11.68 -4.12 -5.02
C GLN A 19 -10.22 -4.50 -5.29
N ILE A 20 -9.59 -3.83 -6.26
CA ILE A 20 -8.18 -4.04 -6.55
C ILE A 20 -7.37 -3.48 -5.38
N ALA A 21 -6.59 -4.36 -4.74
CA ALA A 21 -5.87 -4.05 -3.52
C ALA A 21 -4.36 -3.92 -3.78
N HIS A 22 -3.86 -2.69 -3.85
CA HIS A 22 -2.46 -2.40 -4.10
C HIS A 22 -1.64 -2.36 -2.80
N ASP A 23 -0.32 -2.48 -2.92
CA ASP A 23 0.61 -2.18 -1.84
C ASP A 23 1.47 -0.97 -2.21
N LEU A 24 1.82 -0.18 -1.20
CA LEU A 24 2.74 0.95 -1.30
C LEU A 24 3.84 0.80 -0.25
N GLU A 25 5.09 0.71 -0.69
CA GLU A 25 6.27 0.80 0.17
C GLU A 25 6.97 2.13 -0.04
N ILE A 26 7.33 2.80 1.06
CA ILE A 26 8.20 3.97 1.06
C ILE A 26 9.32 3.73 2.06
N PHE A 27 10.56 3.88 1.62
CA PHE A 27 11.74 3.76 2.49
C PHE A 27 12.76 4.88 2.26
N SER A 28 13.57 5.19 3.26
CA SER A 28 14.73 6.07 3.11
C SER A 28 15.99 5.29 2.76
N GLU A 29 16.66 5.69 1.69
CA GLU A 29 17.90 5.06 1.21
C GLU A 29 19.04 5.18 2.23
N ASN A 30 19.09 6.26 3.00
CA ASN A 30 20.11 6.51 4.02
C ASN A 30 19.62 6.29 5.46
N GLY A 31 18.40 5.77 5.64
CA GLY A 31 17.87 5.39 6.96
C GLY A 31 17.27 6.51 7.81
N GLU A 32 17.09 7.72 7.27
CA GLU A 32 16.36 8.78 7.95
C GLU A 32 14.94 8.33 8.31
N LYS A 33 14.54 8.58 9.55
CA LYS A 33 13.20 8.28 10.02
C LYS A 33 12.23 9.38 9.62
N PHE A 34 11.01 8.98 9.30
CA PHE A 34 9.96 9.90 8.90
C PHE A 34 8.58 9.43 9.35
N THR A 35 7.67 10.39 9.41
CA THR A 35 6.22 10.19 9.48
C THR A 35 5.66 10.31 8.08
N LEU A 36 4.91 9.29 7.65
CA LEU A 36 4.17 9.31 6.40
C LEU A 36 2.73 9.79 6.65
N ILE A 37 2.30 10.75 5.86
CA ILE A 37 0.91 11.23 5.85
C ILE A 37 0.35 11.01 4.44
N LEU A 38 -0.73 10.24 4.33
CA LEU A 38 -1.44 9.98 3.07
C LEU A 38 -2.84 10.59 3.14
N ASN A 39 -3.18 11.44 2.18
CA ASN A 39 -4.47 12.15 2.12
C ASN A 39 -4.85 12.83 3.45
N GLY A 40 -3.86 13.40 4.15
CA GLY A 40 -4.05 14.06 5.44
C GLY A 40 -4.15 13.12 6.66
N ARG A 41 -4.00 11.80 6.48
CA ARG A 41 -3.98 10.82 7.58
C ARG A 41 -2.56 10.35 7.86
N LYS A 42 -2.14 10.42 9.11
CA LYS A 42 -0.86 9.90 9.59
C LYS A 42 -0.89 8.37 9.57
N MET A 43 0.11 7.74 8.97
CA MET A 43 0.13 6.29 8.72
C MET A 43 0.92 5.49 9.77
N ASN A 44 1.87 6.13 10.45
CA ASN A 44 2.70 5.53 11.49
C ASN A 44 2.68 6.41 12.73
N GLU A 45 2.53 5.83 13.93
CA GLU A 45 2.51 6.59 15.19
C GLU A 45 3.89 7.19 15.49
N THR A 46 4.93 6.38 15.35
CA THR A 46 6.35 6.72 15.57
C THR A 46 7.10 6.85 14.25
N PRO A 47 8.04 7.80 14.10
CA PRO A 47 8.85 7.92 12.89
C PRO A 47 9.65 6.64 12.60
N VAL A 48 9.62 6.18 11.34
CA VAL A 48 10.32 4.97 10.87
C VAL A 48 11.04 5.25 9.55
N SER A 49 12.04 4.44 9.19
CA SER A 49 12.80 4.60 7.94
C SER A 49 12.26 3.75 6.78
N ASN A 50 11.31 2.86 7.03
CA ASN A 50 10.58 2.08 6.04
C ASN A 50 9.14 1.87 6.53
N ILE A 51 8.16 2.10 5.67
CA ILE A 51 6.76 1.80 5.91
C ILE A 51 6.15 1.14 4.67
N GLN A 52 5.34 0.11 4.91
CA GLN A 52 4.55 -0.56 3.90
C GLN A 52 3.06 -0.44 4.24
N ILE A 53 2.28 0.06 3.28
CA ILE A 53 0.83 0.06 3.30
C ILE A 53 0.36 -1.08 2.41
N VAL A 54 -0.51 -1.93 2.94
CA VAL A 54 -0.97 -3.14 2.26
C VAL A 54 -2.46 -3.01 1.97
N ASP A 55 -2.89 -3.60 0.86
CA ASP A 55 -4.31 -3.73 0.49
C ASP A 55 -5.09 -2.41 0.39
N THR A 56 -4.46 -1.37 -0.18
CA THR A 56 -5.15 -0.11 -0.48
C THR A 56 -5.98 -0.19 -1.77
N ASP A 57 -7.20 0.32 -1.72
CA ASP A 57 -8.12 0.45 -2.87
C ASP A 57 -7.85 1.71 -3.71
N LYS A 58 -6.82 2.50 -3.35
CA LYS A 58 -6.49 3.77 -4.02
C LYS A 58 -5.42 3.61 -5.09
N ASP A 59 -5.71 4.15 -6.26
CA ASP A 59 -4.75 4.27 -7.37
C ASP A 59 -3.72 5.39 -7.12
N TYR A 60 -4.09 6.42 -6.35
CA TYR A 60 -3.27 7.60 -6.06
C TYR A 60 -3.41 8.10 -4.62
N PHE A 61 -2.34 8.71 -4.10
CA PHE A 61 -2.35 9.46 -2.85
C PHE A 61 -1.76 10.86 -3.00
N ASN A 62 -2.16 11.78 -2.13
CA ASN A 62 -1.33 12.92 -1.77
C ASN A 62 -0.47 12.53 -0.58
N ALA A 63 0.85 12.51 -0.75
CA ALA A 63 1.79 12.10 0.28
C ALA A 63 2.55 13.31 0.83
N VAL A 64 2.68 13.36 2.16
CA VAL A 64 3.62 14.23 2.87
C VAL A 64 4.55 13.35 3.70
N ILE A 65 5.85 13.60 3.59
CA ILE A 65 6.90 12.92 4.37
C ILE A 65 7.50 13.97 5.29
N GLU A 66 7.27 13.81 6.58
CA GLU A 66 7.82 14.66 7.63
C GLU A 66 8.97 13.92 8.32
N PHE A 67 10.19 14.44 8.25
CA PHE A 67 11.35 13.78 8.87
C PHE A 67 11.36 13.96 10.38
N GLU A 68 11.91 12.98 11.10
CA GLU A 68 12.16 13.07 12.55
C GLU A 68 13.12 14.23 12.87
N ASP A 69 14.13 14.43 12.01
CA ASP A 69 15.02 15.58 12.07
C ASP A 69 14.34 16.81 11.44
N ALA A 70 13.96 17.76 12.28
CA ALA A 70 13.30 19.00 11.88
C ALA A 70 14.17 19.94 11.01
N SER A 71 15.48 19.69 10.92
CA SER A 71 16.36 20.42 9.98
C SER A 71 16.14 20.02 8.52
N ILE A 72 15.55 18.85 8.28
CA ILE A 72 15.25 18.35 6.95
C ILE A 72 13.85 18.83 6.53
N PRO A 73 13.72 19.59 5.43
CA PRO A 73 12.41 19.99 4.93
C PRO A 73 11.52 18.79 4.57
N SER A 74 10.22 18.91 4.80
CA SER A 74 9.26 17.89 4.40
C SER A 74 9.24 17.72 2.87
N ILE A 75 8.86 16.52 2.41
CA ILE A 75 8.61 16.25 1.00
C ILE A 75 7.10 16.16 0.79
N GLU A 76 6.57 16.99 -0.10
CA GLU A 76 5.19 16.86 -0.59
C GLU A 76 5.15 16.26 -1.99
N LYS A 77 4.29 15.27 -2.19
CA LYS A 77 4.04 14.66 -3.50
C LYS A 77 2.54 14.53 -3.73
N LYS A 78 2.01 15.41 -4.58
CA LYS A 78 0.63 15.33 -5.09
C LYS A 78 0.52 14.23 -6.15
N PHE A 79 -0.61 13.54 -6.18
CA PHE A 79 -0.89 12.45 -7.12
C PHE A 79 0.24 11.40 -7.20
N LEU A 80 0.74 10.97 -6.03
CA LEU A 80 1.62 9.82 -5.91
C LEU A 80 0.92 8.58 -6.49
N GLN A 81 1.42 8.08 -7.60
CA GLN A 81 0.80 7.02 -8.36
C GLN A 81 1.19 5.63 -7.86
N ILE A 82 0.21 4.83 -7.45
CA ILE A 82 0.42 3.45 -7.00
C ILE A 82 0.08 2.47 -8.11
N ALA A 83 -1.11 2.62 -8.70
CA ALA A 83 -1.61 1.73 -9.73
C ALA A 83 -0.83 1.85 -11.05
N GLU A 84 -0.95 0.81 -11.88
CA GLU A 84 -0.37 0.80 -13.22
C GLU A 84 -0.99 1.91 -14.09
N PRO A 85 -0.20 2.84 -14.67
CA PRO A 85 -0.73 3.88 -15.56
C PRO A 85 -1.36 3.26 -16.81
N ASN A 86 -2.48 3.83 -17.28
CA ASN A 86 -3.10 3.52 -18.57
C ASN A 86 -3.50 2.03 -18.76
N SER A 87 -3.91 1.34 -17.68
CA SER A 87 -4.43 -0.03 -17.77
C SER A 87 -5.93 -0.03 -18.07
N ASP A 88 -6.32 0.30 -19.30
CA ASP A 88 -7.73 0.27 -19.74
C ASP A 88 -8.31 -1.15 -19.89
N VAL A 89 -7.47 -2.19 -19.79
CA VAL A 89 -7.85 -3.56 -20.16
C VAL A 89 -7.75 -4.55 -19.01
N ASP A 90 -6.82 -4.37 -18.06
CA ASP A 90 -6.65 -5.28 -16.92
C ASP A 90 -6.04 -4.54 -15.72
N LYS A 91 -6.90 -4.04 -14.82
CA LYS A 91 -6.41 -3.53 -13.53
C LYS A 91 -6.13 -4.73 -12.61
N TYR A 92 -4.85 -4.94 -12.28
CA TYR A 92 -4.42 -5.96 -11.32
C TYR A 92 -3.76 -5.33 -10.09
N PRO A 93 -3.84 -6.01 -8.92
CA PRO A 93 -3.08 -5.64 -7.74
C PRO A 93 -1.58 -5.47 -8.06
N VAL A 94 -1.00 -4.36 -7.60
CA VAL A 94 0.44 -4.08 -7.77
C VAL A 94 1.06 -3.74 -6.43
N SER A 95 2.33 -4.06 -6.29
CA SER A 95 3.18 -3.61 -5.20
C SER A 95 4.10 -2.52 -5.76
N CYS A 96 3.91 -1.29 -5.28
CA CYS A 96 4.61 -0.09 -5.74
C CYS A 96 5.60 0.39 -4.68
N VAL A 97 6.83 0.69 -5.11
CA VAL A 97 7.91 1.08 -4.20
C VAL A 97 8.43 2.46 -4.57
N TYR A 98 8.48 3.34 -3.58
CA TYR A 98 9.17 4.62 -3.65
C TYR A 98 10.32 4.66 -2.65
N LYS A 99 11.37 5.39 -3.01
CA LYS A 99 12.54 5.62 -2.16
C LYS A 99 12.79 7.09 -1.95
N ILE A 100 13.12 7.46 -0.72
CA ILE A 100 13.63 8.78 -0.38
C ILE A 100 15.13 8.73 -0.61
N ILE A 101 15.62 9.63 -1.46
CA ILE A 101 17.05 9.79 -1.72
C ILE A 101 17.53 11.13 -1.17
N ASN A 102 18.76 11.16 -0.67
CA ASN A 102 19.46 12.39 -0.34
C ASN A 102 20.63 12.57 -1.31
N LYS A 103 20.60 13.66 -2.08
CA LYS A 103 21.74 14.09 -2.91
C LYS A 103 22.26 15.42 -2.39
N LYS A 104 23.39 15.39 -1.68
CA LYS A 104 24.09 16.57 -1.13
C LYS A 104 23.17 17.46 -0.26
N GLY A 105 22.41 16.84 0.63
CA GLY A 105 21.45 17.52 1.52
C GLY A 105 20.07 17.79 0.90
N LYS A 106 19.89 17.49 -0.40
CA LYS A 106 18.59 17.63 -1.07
C LYS A 106 17.83 16.30 -1.06
N TYR A 107 16.78 16.25 -0.26
CA TYR A 107 15.89 15.11 -0.15
C TYR A 107 14.85 15.10 -1.28
N SER A 108 14.58 13.92 -1.85
CA SER A 108 13.49 13.76 -2.82
C SER A 108 12.92 12.34 -2.82
N LEU A 109 11.60 12.22 -3.03
CA LEU A 109 10.93 10.95 -3.24
C LEU A 109 11.04 10.53 -4.70
N ARG A 110 11.45 9.29 -4.96
CA ARG A 110 11.65 8.72 -6.29
C ARG A 110 10.96 7.38 -6.43
N PHE A 111 10.36 7.15 -7.59
CA PHE A 111 9.87 5.81 -7.94
C PHE A 111 11.05 4.85 -8.02
N ALA A 112 10.94 3.71 -7.34
CA ALA A 112 11.96 2.67 -7.34
C ALA A 112 11.55 1.51 -8.24
N SER A 113 10.37 0.94 -7.99
CA SER A 113 9.85 -0.20 -8.76
C SER A 113 8.34 -0.33 -8.63
N ARG A 114 7.76 -1.11 -9.54
CA ARG A 114 6.39 -1.62 -9.44
C ARG A 114 6.40 -3.04 -9.96
N SER A 115 5.67 -3.92 -9.30
CA SER A 115 5.50 -5.30 -9.73
C SER A 115 4.06 -5.74 -9.49
N ARG A 116 3.60 -6.78 -10.19
CA ARG A 116 2.34 -7.43 -9.84
C ARG A 116 2.43 -7.89 -8.39
N LYS A 117 1.40 -7.58 -7.60
CA LYS A 117 1.33 -8.06 -6.22
C LYS A 117 1.35 -9.58 -6.26
N LYS A 118 2.39 -10.17 -5.67
CA LYS A 118 2.47 -11.62 -5.51
C LYS A 118 1.46 -11.97 -4.44
N ILE A 119 0.36 -12.62 -4.84
CA ILE A 119 -0.50 -13.29 -3.87
C ILE A 119 0.37 -14.40 -3.31
N GLN A 120 0.90 -14.22 -2.10
CA GLN A 120 1.49 -15.34 -1.38
C GLN A 120 0.31 -16.26 -1.07
N GLU A 121 0.18 -17.33 -1.85
CA GLU A 121 -0.49 -18.52 -1.35
C GLU A 121 0.21 -18.84 -0.03
N THR A 122 -0.52 -18.80 1.08
CA THR A 122 0.00 -19.31 2.35
C THR A 122 0.34 -20.78 2.11
N ILE A 123 1.60 -21.07 1.80
CA ILE A 123 2.12 -22.42 1.93
C ILE A 123 2.10 -22.65 3.43
N ILE A 124 1.08 -23.37 3.93
CA ILE A 124 1.07 -23.87 5.29
C ILE A 124 2.20 -24.89 5.34
N ILE A 125 3.39 -24.43 5.70
CA ILE A 125 4.49 -25.31 6.06
C ILE A 125 4.11 -25.88 7.43
N TYR A 126 3.59 -27.11 7.49
CA TYR A 126 3.54 -27.87 8.73
C TYR A 126 4.97 -28.26 9.11
N ASN A 127 5.77 -27.32 9.63
CA ASN A 127 7.04 -27.65 10.24
C ASN A 127 6.97 -27.45 11.75
N ASN A 128 7.17 -28.59 12.42
CA ASN A 128 7.83 -28.81 13.71
C ASN A 128 8.53 -27.56 14.31
N PRO A 129 8.39 -27.30 15.63
CA PRO A 129 8.65 -26.00 16.22
C PRO A 129 10.14 -25.80 16.50
N GLU A 130 10.80 -24.98 15.70
CA GLU A 130 11.95 -24.20 16.18
C GLU A 130 11.84 -22.75 15.68
N PRO A 131 12.15 -21.75 16.53
CA PRO A 131 11.77 -20.38 16.27
C PRO A 131 12.75 -19.72 15.30
N VAL A 132 12.29 -19.43 14.08
CA VAL A 132 12.97 -18.48 13.20
C VAL A 132 12.44 -17.09 13.54
N ASN A 133 13.36 -16.24 14.04
CA ASN A 133 13.21 -14.81 14.32
C ASN A 133 12.39 -14.12 13.20
N GLY A 134 11.09 -13.94 13.44
CA GLY A 134 10.09 -13.77 12.39
C GLY A 134 9.35 -12.44 12.49
N LYS A 135 9.49 -11.65 11.42
CA LYS A 135 8.75 -10.43 11.10
C LYS A 135 7.27 -10.52 11.48
N ILE A 136 6.81 -9.62 12.36
CA ILE A 136 5.38 -9.46 12.66
C ILE A 136 4.74 -8.71 11.48
N ILE A 137 3.77 -9.35 10.82
CA ILE A 137 2.88 -8.73 9.84
C ILE A 137 1.53 -8.58 10.54
N ILE A 138 1.07 -7.34 10.72
CA ILE A 138 -0.27 -7.06 11.26
C ILE A 138 -1.18 -6.78 10.05
N SER A 139 -2.17 -7.64 9.83
CA SER A 139 -3.28 -7.42 8.91
C SER A 139 -4.52 -7.07 9.74
N TRP A 140 -5.22 -5.99 9.38
CA TRP A 140 -6.55 -5.66 9.92
C TRP A 140 -7.63 -6.40 9.14
#